data_AF-A0A0G1BJX1-F1
#
_entry.id   AF-A0A0G1BJX1-F1
#
_cell.length_a   1.000
_cell.length_b   1.000
_cell.length_c   1.000
_cell.angle_alpha   90.00
_cell.angle_beta   90.00
_cell.angle_gamma   90.00
#
_symmetry.space_group_name_H-M   'P 1'
#
loop_
_entity.id
_entity.type
_entity.pdbx_description
1 polymer ?
#
loop_
_entity_poly.entity_id
_entity_poly.type
_entity_poly.pdbx_seq_one_letter_code
_entity_poly.pdbx_strand_id
1 'polypeptide(L)'
;MNNFEKSKKLPVGSPDFEKARSKEQYRLPALEVKNTVIKRNTAFPELPFKFEVGKQTPLGIFFTKNSEKYQEKKRRPVIMPEDSTGRSGSFGPVIFKDREGRMYRDVDAKGIGYYYKETLEENYVIENTKRDDPLDNGDPRKAPGLMDYEFALRDMNYSEKFIHAGIRTHRVLGIIDLEEIIVDEEKISVEEARKRGFMNEEMHPVAEVRAFGTKERIAYLDNRDSEDQEKAIDDARRIVSAELGKDPDQFSSEDYLRWFSETLGQQVAKIRKLKLHHGYISTHNITLDCRIVDLDSVTPVKEFLADNENMTEDDIYSQDYFGAKTSLDHLVSDLNLLSTKSSADFREKGALELFKKAYEEELKTKRSGAKSKPREAQKAA
;
A
#
# COMPACT_ATOMS: atom_id res chain seq x y z
N MET A 1 -6.46 -1.04 -43.75
CA MET A 1 -7.21 -0.44 -42.64
C MET A 1 -7.80 -1.58 -41.82
N ASN A 2 -7.17 -1.90 -40.69
CA ASN A 2 -7.58 -3.01 -39.82
C ASN A 2 -8.20 -2.45 -38.53
N ASN A 3 -9.50 -2.67 -38.39
CA ASN A 3 -10.32 -2.36 -37.22
C ASN A 3 -10.04 -3.32 -36.06
N PHE A 4 -8.90 -3.15 -35.36
CA PHE A 4 -8.63 -3.86 -34.10
C PHE A 4 -8.01 -3.00 -32.99
N GLU A 5 -8.13 -1.67 -33.08
CA GLU A 5 -8.04 -0.80 -31.90
C GLU A 5 -9.42 -0.73 -31.21
N LYS A 6 -9.92 -1.87 -30.72
CA LYS A 6 -10.85 -1.80 -29.60
C LYS A 6 -10.03 -1.29 -28.43
N SER A 7 -10.35 -0.10 -27.96
CA SER A 7 -9.90 0.44 -26.69
C SER A 7 -9.96 -0.67 -25.63
N LYS A 8 -8.81 -1.23 -25.28
CA LYS A 8 -8.71 -2.04 -24.08
C LYS A 8 -9.09 -1.07 -22.95
N LYS A 9 -10.33 -1.17 -22.46
CA LYS A 9 -10.76 -0.49 -21.24
C LYS A 9 -9.66 -0.78 -20.22
N LEU A 10 -9.08 0.28 -19.66
CA LEU A 10 -8.08 0.15 -18.61
C LEU A 10 -8.64 -0.74 -17.49
N PRO A 11 -7.82 -1.45 -16.70
CA PRO A 11 -8.30 -2.25 -15.58
C PRO A 11 -8.97 -1.31 -14.56
N VAL A 12 -10.29 -1.15 -14.66
CA VAL A 12 -11.08 -0.33 -13.73
C VAL A 12 -11.51 -1.12 -12.49
N GLY A 13 -11.24 -2.43 -12.46
CA GLY A 13 -11.80 -3.32 -11.43
C GLY A 13 -13.31 -3.53 -11.62
N SER A 14 -14.02 -3.83 -10.54
CA SER A 14 -15.46 -4.05 -10.51
C SER A 14 -16.21 -2.76 -10.14
N PRO A 15 -17.14 -2.26 -10.99
CA PRO A 15 -17.99 -1.12 -10.66
C PRO A 15 -18.81 -1.32 -9.37
N ASP A 16 -19.17 -2.57 -9.07
CA ASP A 16 -19.96 -2.91 -7.88
C ASP A 16 -19.14 -2.73 -6.60
N PHE A 17 -17.84 -3.05 -6.64
CA PHE A 17 -16.95 -2.80 -5.52
C PHE A 17 -16.75 -1.30 -5.28
N GLU A 18 -16.50 -0.51 -6.33
CA GLU A 18 -16.37 0.95 -6.20
C GLU A 18 -17.64 1.58 -5.63
N LYS A 19 -18.82 1.09 -6.04
CA LYS A 19 -20.09 1.53 -5.46
C LYS A 19 -20.19 1.16 -3.98
N ALA A 20 -19.85 -0.06 -3.60
CA ALA A 20 -19.84 -0.50 -2.20
C ALA A 20 -18.89 0.35 -1.34
N ARG A 21 -17.72 0.68 -1.89
CA ARG A 21 -16.68 1.51 -1.25
C ARG A 21 -17.04 3.00 -1.17
N SER A 22 -17.91 3.47 -2.04
CA SER A 22 -18.30 4.88 -2.14
C SER A 22 -19.33 5.36 -1.12
N LYS A 23 -19.86 4.47 -0.25
CA LYS A 23 -20.86 4.85 0.77
C LYS A 23 -20.29 5.95 1.67
N GLU A 24 -21.05 7.03 1.82
CA GLU A 24 -20.62 8.26 2.50
C GLU A 24 -20.22 8.02 3.97
N GLN A 25 -20.85 7.04 4.61
CA GLN A 25 -20.55 6.59 5.98
C GLN A 25 -19.11 6.11 6.19
N TYR A 26 -18.40 5.72 5.13
CA TYR A 26 -17.01 5.27 5.20
C TYR A 26 -16.00 6.37 4.86
N ARG A 27 -16.39 7.64 4.85
CA ARG A 27 -15.51 8.75 4.52
C ARG A 27 -15.36 9.70 5.69
N LEU A 28 -14.13 10.06 5.98
CA LEU A 28 -13.77 11.01 7.02
C LEU A 28 -13.55 12.40 6.44
N PRO A 29 -13.99 13.47 7.13
CA PRO A 29 -13.66 14.82 6.73
C PRO A 29 -12.16 15.06 6.84
N ALA A 30 -11.61 15.81 5.89
CA ALA A 30 -10.23 16.25 5.91
C ALA A 30 -10.12 17.70 5.42
N LEU A 31 -8.99 18.34 5.70
CA LEU A 31 -8.67 19.70 5.27
C LEU A 31 -7.29 19.74 4.63
N GLU A 32 -7.15 20.59 3.62
CA GLU A 32 -5.83 20.98 3.13
C GLU A 32 -5.11 21.82 4.20
N VAL A 33 -3.89 21.40 4.52
CA VAL A 33 -2.96 22.07 5.44
C VAL A 33 -1.82 22.69 4.65
N LYS A 34 -1.16 23.72 5.16
CA LYS A 34 0.04 24.27 4.52
C LYS A 34 1.11 23.18 4.39
N ASN A 35 1.66 23.04 3.19
CA ASN A 35 2.54 21.94 2.84
C ASN A 35 3.43 22.29 1.63
N THR A 36 4.50 21.52 1.45
CA THR A 36 5.41 21.64 0.31
C THR A 36 5.82 20.25 -0.20
N VAL A 37 5.71 19.97 -1.50
CA VAL A 37 6.23 18.72 -2.07
C VAL A 37 7.76 18.74 -2.04
N ILE A 38 8.40 17.78 -1.36
CA ILE A 38 9.86 17.71 -1.23
C ILE A 38 10.49 16.60 -2.07
N LYS A 39 9.73 15.55 -2.41
CA LYS A 39 10.17 14.47 -3.30
C LYS A 39 9.07 14.14 -4.29
N ARG A 40 9.46 13.91 -5.55
CA ARG A 40 8.60 13.35 -6.60
C ARG A 40 9.30 12.16 -7.23
N ASN A 41 8.58 11.07 -7.39
CA ASN A 41 9.09 9.88 -8.06
C ASN A 41 9.18 10.12 -9.58
N THR A 42 10.37 9.95 -10.13
CA THR A 42 10.67 10.20 -11.55
C THR A 42 10.22 9.06 -12.47
N ALA A 43 9.77 7.93 -11.92
CA ALA A 43 9.15 6.84 -12.67
C ALA A 43 7.80 7.25 -13.29
N PHE A 44 7.21 8.37 -12.85
CA PHE A 44 5.95 8.90 -13.38
C PHE A 44 6.21 10.19 -14.18
N PRO A 45 6.14 10.14 -15.52
CA PRO A 45 6.40 11.32 -16.35
C PRO A 45 5.32 12.38 -16.11
N GLU A 46 4.08 11.93 -15.98
CA GLU A 46 2.91 12.73 -15.69
C GLU A 46 2.13 12.08 -14.56
N LEU A 47 1.67 12.90 -13.62
CA LEU A 47 0.74 12.48 -12.57
C LEU A 47 -0.63 13.10 -12.90
N PRO A 48 -1.74 12.42 -12.57
CA PRO A 48 -3.08 12.90 -12.89
C PRO A 48 -3.55 14.07 -11.99
N PHE A 49 -2.64 14.66 -11.22
CA PHE A 49 -2.89 15.74 -10.29
C PHE A 49 -1.65 16.63 -10.14
N LYS A 50 -1.85 17.84 -9.59
CA LYS A 50 -0.78 18.82 -9.39
C LYS A 50 0.17 18.36 -8.29
N PHE A 51 1.39 18.00 -8.67
CA PHE A 51 2.42 17.50 -7.78
C PHE A 51 3.81 17.91 -8.29
N GLU A 52 4.32 19.02 -7.79
CA GLU A 52 5.57 19.64 -8.26
C GLU A 52 6.45 19.98 -7.06
N VAL A 53 7.72 19.56 -7.11
CA VAL A 53 8.69 19.80 -6.03
C VAL A 53 8.85 21.30 -5.76
N GLY A 54 8.86 21.67 -4.49
CA GLY A 54 8.96 23.05 -4.03
C GLY A 54 7.65 23.84 -4.08
N LYS A 55 6.51 23.19 -4.37
CA LYS A 55 5.19 23.82 -4.38
C LYS A 55 4.21 23.11 -3.45
N GLN A 56 3.21 23.86 -2.99
CA GLN A 56 2.06 23.30 -2.28
C GLN A 56 1.24 22.41 -3.22
N THR A 57 0.71 21.32 -2.68
CA THR A 57 -0.18 20.41 -3.38
C THR A 57 -1.51 20.24 -2.65
N PRO A 58 -2.64 20.05 -3.36
CA PRO A 58 -3.93 19.73 -2.74
C PRO A 58 -3.96 18.34 -2.09
N LEU A 59 -2.90 17.54 -2.19
CA LEU A 59 -2.77 16.25 -1.52
C LEU A 59 -2.18 16.36 -0.10
N GLY A 60 -1.68 17.53 0.31
CA GLY A 60 -1.27 17.79 1.69
C GLY A 60 -2.52 18.05 2.54
N ILE A 61 -3.17 16.97 2.91
CA ILE A 61 -4.44 16.95 3.64
C ILE A 61 -4.26 16.30 5.02
N PHE A 62 -5.18 16.62 5.93
CA PHE A 62 -5.18 16.05 7.27
C PHE A 62 -6.61 15.80 7.75
N PHE A 63 -6.87 14.66 8.40
CA PHE A 63 -8.19 14.33 8.94
C PHE A 63 -8.63 15.35 10.00
N THR A 64 -9.93 15.65 10.03
CA THR A 64 -10.51 16.54 11.05
C THR A 64 -11.96 16.18 11.36
N LYS A 65 -12.37 16.33 12.62
CA LYS A 65 -13.79 16.24 13.02
C LYS A 65 -14.59 17.44 12.52
N ASN A 66 -13.95 18.61 12.42
CA ASN A 66 -14.61 19.91 12.30
C ASN A 66 -14.21 20.63 11.02
N SER A 67 -14.38 19.99 9.86
CA SER A 67 -14.09 20.62 8.56
C SER A 67 -14.92 21.89 8.33
N GLU A 68 -16.11 21.97 8.92
CA GLU A 68 -17.04 23.10 8.78
C GLU A 68 -16.58 24.39 9.48
N LYS A 69 -15.79 24.26 10.56
CA LYS A 69 -15.21 25.37 11.33
C LYS A 69 -14.33 26.27 10.46
N TYR A 70 -13.77 25.72 9.39
CA TYR A 70 -12.89 26.43 8.47
C TYR A 70 -13.72 26.98 7.30
N GLN A 71 -13.93 28.31 7.31
CA GLN A 71 -14.64 29.06 6.25
C GLN A 71 -13.79 29.30 4.99
N GLU A 72 -12.58 28.74 4.93
CA GLU A 72 -11.73 28.84 3.76
C GLU A 72 -12.48 28.27 2.54
N LYS A 73 -12.50 28.98 1.41
CA LYS A 73 -13.00 28.49 0.10
C LYS A 73 -12.26 27.24 -0.41
N LYS A 74 -11.35 26.67 0.39
CA LYS A 74 -10.57 25.50 0.04
C LYS A 74 -11.44 24.25 0.10
N ARG A 75 -11.02 23.25 -0.66
CA ARG A 75 -11.71 21.97 -0.82
C ARG A 75 -11.89 21.33 0.56
N ARG A 76 -13.07 20.75 0.80
CA ARG A 76 -13.36 19.87 1.95
C ARG A 76 -13.32 18.43 1.45
N PRO A 77 -12.13 17.83 1.26
CA PRO A 77 -12.05 16.46 0.83
C PRO A 77 -12.68 15.55 1.88
N VAL A 78 -13.38 14.53 1.39
CA VAL A 78 -13.80 13.38 2.18
C VAL A 78 -12.94 12.22 1.75
N ILE A 79 -12.24 11.63 2.71
CA ILE A 79 -11.16 10.68 2.49
C ILE A 79 -11.55 9.36 3.12
N MET A 80 -11.40 8.28 2.37
CA MET A 80 -11.78 6.97 2.86
C MET A 80 -10.65 6.38 3.70
N PRO A 81 -10.88 6.04 4.98
CA PRO A 81 -9.92 5.32 5.82
C PRO A 81 -9.44 4.04 5.14
N GLU A 82 -8.20 3.65 5.41
CA GLU A 82 -7.63 2.44 4.83
C GLU A 82 -8.08 1.15 5.55
N ASP A 83 -8.32 1.21 6.85
CA ASP A 83 -8.68 0.06 7.71
C ASP A 83 -9.55 0.55 8.89
N SER A 84 -9.85 -0.33 9.85
CA SER A 84 -10.52 0.00 11.11
C SER A 84 -9.71 0.95 11.98
N THR A 85 -8.39 1.01 11.89
CA THR A 85 -7.57 2.02 12.57
C THR A 85 -6.32 2.34 11.77
N GLY A 86 -5.80 3.55 11.88
CA GLY A 86 -4.52 3.88 11.25
C GLY A 86 -4.33 5.37 10.99
N ARG A 87 -3.47 5.63 10.01
CA ARG A 87 -3.02 6.97 9.63
C ARG A 87 -3.00 7.22 8.12
N SER A 88 -3.76 6.42 7.38
CA SER A 88 -3.75 6.41 5.92
C SER A 88 -5.15 6.61 5.35
N GLY A 89 -5.26 7.35 4.25
CA GLY A 89 -6.56 7.62 3.62
C GLY A 89 -6.50 7.65 2.11
N SER A 90 -7.47 6.98 1.48
CA SER A 90 -7.61 6.90 0.02
C SER A 90 -8.20 8.17 -0.56
N PHE A 91 -7.58 8.69 -1.62
CA PHE A 91 -8.15 9.73 -2.48
C PHE A 91 -9.15 9.16 -3.50
N GLY A 92 -9.22 7.82 -3.61
CA GLY A 92 -10.05 7.12 -4.57
C GLY A 92 -9.30 6.66 -5.82
N PRO A 93 -10.02 6.00 -6.75
CA PRO A 93 -9.41 5.43 -7.94
C PRO A 93 -9.12 6.51 -9.00
N VAL A 94 -7.87 6.57 -9.44
CA VAL A 94 -7.41 7.31 -10.62
C VAL A 94 -6.46 6.41 -11.39
N ILE A 95 -6.77 6.14 -12.66
CA ILE A 95 -5.97 5.21 -13.45
C ILE A 95 -4.84 5.93 -14.17
N PHE A 96 -3.61 5.48 -13.97
CA PHE A 96 -2.41 5.97 -14.66
C PHE A 96 -1.33 4.89 -14.75
N LYS A 97 -0.24 5.20 -15.46
CA LYS A 97 0.88 4.30 -15.70
C LYS A 97 2.21 4.91 -15.29
N ASP A 98 3.15 4.07 -14.90
CA ASP A 98 4.56 4.45 -14.84
C ASP A 98 5.21 4.46 -16.25
N ARG A 99 6.47 4.90 -16.34
CA ARG A 99 7.28 4.88 -17.58
C ARG A 99 7.52 3.48 -18.15
N GLU A 100 7.35 2.42 -17.35
CA GLU A 100 7.52 1.02 -17.76
C GLU A 100 6.18 0.38 -18.16
N GLY A 101 5.08 1.13 -18.12
CA GLY A 101 3.75 0.71 -18.52
C GLY A 101 2.96 -0.03 -17.43
N ARG A 102 3.46 -0.12 -16.19
CA ARG A 102 2.72 -0.71 -15.06
C ARG A 102 1.53 0.16 -14.70
N MET A 103 0.40 -0.49 -14.47
CA MET A 103 -0.86 0.16 -14.11
C MET A 103 -0.94 0.45 -12.61
N TYR A 104 -1.53 1.60 -12.28
CA TYR A 104 -1.95 1.97 -10.93
C TYR A 104 -3.37 2.54 -11.01
N ARG A 105 -4.16 2.30 -9.96
CA ARG A 105 -5.55 2.75 -9.82
C ARG A 105 -5.76 3.46 -8.49
N ASP A 106 -5.44 2.83 -7.36
CA ASP A 106 -5.72 3.43 -6.06
C ASP A 106 -4.57 4.36 -5.66
N VAL A 107 -4.91 5.57 -5.18
CA VAL A 107 -3.96 6.54 -4.64
C VAL A 107 -4.37 6.89 -3.21
N ASP A 108 -3.42 6.89 -2.29
CA ASP A 108 -3.64 7.26 -0.91
C ASP A 108 -2.50 8.12 -0.35
N ALA A 109 -2.69 8.62 0.87
CA ALA A 109 -1.63 9.24 1.65
C ALA A 109 -1.54 8.61 3.04
N LYS A 110 -0.32 8.34 3.51
CA LYS A 110 0.02 7.87 4.87
C LYS A 110 0.63 9.01 5.67
N GLY A 111 0.28 9.13 6.95
CA GLY A 111 0.71 10.21 7.85
C GLY A 111 -0.20 11.44 7.90
N ILE A 112 -1.50 11.25 7.64
CA ILE A 112 -2.48 12.34 7.48
C ILE A 112 -3.46 12.48 8.66
N GLY A 113 -3.03 12.05 9.85
CA GLY A 113 -3.84 12.04 11.07
C GLY A 113 -4.35 10.66 11.45
N TYR A 114 -4.68 10.48 12.72
CA TYR A 114 -5.08 9.21 13.29
C TYR A 114 -6.61 9.05 13.31
N TYR A 115 -7.07 7.84 13.02
CA TYR A 115 -8.46 7.45 13.16
C TYR A 115 -8.59 6.02 13.71
N TYR A 116 -9.79 5.70 14.21
CA TYR A 116 -10.21 4.35 14.54
C TYR A 116 -11.72 4.18 14.33
N LYS A 117 -12.19 2.96 14.12
CA LYS A 117 -13.60 2.57 14.03
C LYS A 117 -14.04 2.14 15.42
N GLU A 118 -15.05 2.81 15.95
CA GLU A 118 -15.61 2.46 17.25
C GLU A 118 -16.46 1.19 17.13
N THR A 119 -16.15 0.18 17.95
CA THR A 119 -16.69 -1.18 17.80
C THR A 119 -18.21 -1.27 17.99
N LEU A 120 -18.80 -0.35 18.75
CA LEU A 120 -20.22 -0.38 19.10
C LEU A 120 -21.12 0.35 18.10
N GLU A 121 -20.60 1.40 17.44
CA GLU A 121 -21.40 2.25 16.57
C GLU A 121 -21.07 2.09 15.07
N GLU A 122 -20.00 1.34 14.77
CA GLU A 122 -19.41 1.24 13.43
C GLU A 122 -18.97 2.58 12.81
N ASN A 123 -18.96 3.65 13.61
CA ASN A 123 -18.55 4.98 13.19
C ASN A 123 -17.04 5.14 13.29
N TYR A 124 -16.46 5.91 12.37
CA TYR A 124 -15.06 6.31 12.48
C TYR A 124 -14.92 7.55 13.39
N VAL A 125 -13.95 7.48 14.28
CA VAL A 125 -13.52 8.56 15.16
C VAL A 125 -12.14 9.02 14.73
N ILE A 126 -11.99 10.33 14.52
CA ILE A 126 -10.68 10.97 14.29
C ILE A 126 -10.10 11.35 15.65
N GLU A 127 -8.87 11.00 15.93
CA GLU A 127 -8.24 11.32 17.23
C GLU A 127 -6.81 11.83 17.01
N ASN A 128 -6.73 13.12 16.68
CA ASN A 128 -5.47 13.83 16.55
C ASN A 128 -5.15 14.57 17.84
N THR A 129 -5.13 13.85 18.95
CA THR A 129 -4.84 14.40 20.27
C THR A 129 -3.55 13.80 20.79
N LYS A 130 -2.89 14.52 21.71
CA LYS A 130 -1.74 13.95 22.41
C LYS A 130 -2.22 12.71 23.16
N ARG A 131 -1.54 11.58 22.94
CA ARG A 131 -1.75 10.37 23.75
C ARG A 131 -0.77 10.39 24.92
N ASP A 132 -1.27 9.97 26.09
CA ASP A 132 -0.45 9.79 27.30
C ASP A 132 0.55 8.64 27.15
N ASP A 133 0.32 7.76 26.16
CA ASP A 133 1.25 6.69 25.80
C ASP A 133 2.51 7.34 25.19
N PRO A 134 3.70 7.16 25.80
CA PRO A 134 4.93 7.72 25.25
C PRO A 134 5.11 7.18 23.83
N LEU A 135 5.31 8.10 22.86
CA LEU A 135 5.95 7.88 21.55
C LEU A 135 6.06 6.39 21.20
N ASP A 136 5.22 5.81 20.33
CA ASP A 136 5.22 4.38 19.96
C ASP A 136 6.59 3.68 20.13
N ASN A 137 6.77 2.99 21.27
CA ASN A 137 7.99 2.28 21.71
C ASN A 137 9.27 3.11 21.99
N GLY A 138 9.14 4.39 22.36
CA GLY A 138 10.24 5.29 22.68
C GLY A 138 10.98 5.88 21.48
N ASP A 139 10.53 5.65 20.24
CA ASP A 139 11.17 6.26 19.06
C ASP A 139 10.76 7.74 18.95
N PRO A 140 11.70 8.69 19.08
CA PRO A 140 11.40 10.13 19.03
C PRO A 140 10.81 10.57 17.68
N ARG A 141 10.94 9.76 16.62
CA ARG A 141 10.38 10.06 15.30
C ARG A 141 8.95 9.58 15.12
N LYS A 142 8.30 9.07 16.17
CA LYS A 142 6.92 8.59 16.09
C LYS A 142 5.97 9.45 16.91
N ALA A 143 4.89 9.89 16.29
CA ALA A 143 3.75 10.51 16.95
C ALA A 143 2.44 9.94 16.38
N PRO A 144 1.36 9.87 17.18
CA PRO A 144 0.08 9.34 16.72
C PRO A 144 -0.39 10.00 15.42
N GLY A 145 -0.73 9.20 14.41
CA GLY A 145 -1.30 9.70 13.15
C GLY A 145 -0.31 10.32 12.16
N LEU A 146 0.94 10.53 12.55
CA LEU A 146 1.95 11.18 11.71
C LEU A 146 2.92 10.17 11.09
N MET A 147 3.55 10.54 9.97
CA MET A 147 4.64 9.78 9.35
C MET A 147 5.91 10.62 9.40
N ASP A 148 7.06 10.00 9.67
CA ASP A 148 8.37 10.67 9.64
C ASP A 148 9.03 10.55 8.26
N TYR A 149 9.78 11.58 7.88
CA TYR A 149 10.51 11.64 6.61
C TYR A 149 11.42 10.44 6.36
N GLU A 150 12.17 9.96 7.36
CA GLU A 150 13.11 8.85 7.15
C GLU A 150 12.39 7.53 6.89
N PHE A 151 11.23 7.31 7.52
CA PHE A 151 10.39 6.15 7.24
C PHE A 151 9.78 6.21 5.83
N ALA A 152 9.26 7.37 5.42
CA ALA A 152 8.73 7.57 4.07
C ALA A 152 9.82 7.44 2.99
N LEU A 153 11.03 7.93 3.26
CA LEU A 153 12.16 7.80 2.34
C LEU A 153 12.59 6.34 2.21
N ARG A 154 12.59 5.59 3.32
CA ARG A 154 12.89 4.16 3.32
C ARG A 154 11.86 3.37 2.50
N ASP A 155 10.57 3.61 2.73
CA ASP A 155 9.50 2.95 1.97
C ASP A 155 9.57 3.28 0.47
N MET A 156 9.83 4.55 0.12
CA MET A 156 10.09 4.96 -1.26
C MET A 156 11.28 4.20 -1.88
N ASN A 157 12.41 4.12 -1.19
CA ASN A 157 13.61 3.45 -1.73
C ASN A 157 13.44 1.94 -1.87
N TYR A 158 12.82 1.28 -0.89
CA TYR A 158 12.60 -0.17 -0.97
C TYR A 158 11.50 -0.54 -1.96
N SER A 159 10.47 0.30 -2.13
CA SER A 159 9.45 0.06 -3.16
C SER A 159 10.09 0.04 -4.55
N GLU A 160 10.98 0.98 -4.85
CA GLU A 160 11.76 0.98 -6.08
C GLU A 160 12.65 -0.26 -6.20
N LYS A 161 13.40 -0.60 -5.14
CA LYS A 161 14.28 -1.79 -5.14
C LYS A 161 13.51 -3.08 -5.40
N PHE A 162 12.31 -3.22 -4.83
CA PHE A 162 11.43 -4.36 -5.02
C PHE A 162 10.90 -4.42 -6.46
N ILE A 163 10.42 -3.29 -6.99
CA ILE A 163 9.93 -3.19 -8.37
C ILE A 163 11.02 -3.60 -9.38
N HIS A 164 12.26 -3.10 -9.20
CA HIS A 164 13.39 -3.46 -10.06
C HIS A 164 13.78 -4.94 -9.96
N ALA A 165 13.53 -5.58 -8.81
CA ALA A 165 13.73 -7.01 -8.63
C ALA A 165 12.55 -7.86 -9.15
N GLY A 166 11.51 -7.24 -9.72
CA GLY A 166 10.31 -7.93 -10.18
C GLY A 166 9.46 -8.46 -9.03
N ILE A 167 9.48 -7.78 -7.88
CA ILE A 167 8.54 -7.96 -6.77
C ILE A 167 7.41 -6.94 -6.96
N ARG A 168 6.16 -7.38 -6.90
CA ARG A 168 4.97 -6.52 -6.89
C ARG A 168 4.88 -5.85 -5.52
N THR A 169 4.82 -4.53 -5.55
CA THR A 169 4.66 -3.68 -4.36
C THR A 169 3.91 -2.41 -4.75
N HIS A 170 3.55 -1.57 -3.79
CA HIS A 170 3.07 -0.22 -4.06
C HIS A 170 4.21 0.65 -4.60
N ARG A 171 3.89 1.85 -5.08
CA ARG A 171 4.93 2.81 -5.47
C ARG A 171 4.66 4.14 -4.81
N VAL A 172 5.66 4.67 -4.11
CA VAL A 172 5.58 6.00 -3.52
C VAL A 172 5.68 7.04 -4.65
N LEU A 173 4.64 7.84 -4.84
CA LEU A 173 4.57 8.89 -5.86
C LEU A 173 5.40 10.11 -5.45
N GLY A 174 5.47 10.37 -4.14
CA GLY A 174 6.27 11.44 -3.58
C GLY A 174 6.01 11.64 -2.10
N ILE A 175 6.78 12.57 -1.53
CA ILE A 175 6.74 12.93 -0.12
C ILE A 175 6.45 14.42 -0.02
N ILE A 176 5.48 14.76 0.83
CA ILE A 176 5.01 16.11 1.09
C ILE A 176 5.45 16.49 2.51
N ASP A 177 6.21 17.57 2.63
CA ASP A 177 6.53 18.19 3.91
C ASP A 177 5.30 18.90 4.47
N LEU A 178 4.94 18.60 5.72
CA LEU A 178 3.81 19.20 6.41
C LEU A 178 4.31 20.40 7.22
N GLU A 179 3.82 21.60 6.89
CA GLU A 179 4.14 22.82 7.65
C GLU A 179 3.06 23.13 8.70
N GLU A 180 1.85 22.63 8.45
CA GLU A 180 0.71 22.65 9.36
C GLU A 180 0.14 21.24 9.53
N ILE A 181 -0.41 20.96 10.71
CA ILE A 181 -1.17 19.75 11.02
C ILE A 181 -2.43 20.13 11.82
N ILE A 182 -3.27 19.14 12.12
CA ILE A 182 -4.44 19.34 12.98
C ILE A 182 -4.23 18.59 14.29
N VAL A 183 -4.24 19.33 15.40
CA VAL A 183 -4.12 18.80 16.76
C VAL A 183 -5.25 19.38 17.59
N ASP A 184 -5.96 18.56 18.37
CA ASP A 184 -7.09 18.99 19.20
C ASP A 184 -8.11 19.83 18.40
N GLU A 185 -8.37 19.42 17.16
CA GLU A 185 -9.28 20.08 16.20
C GLU A 185 -8.85 21.49 15.71
N GLU A 186 -7.65 21.91 16.07
CA GLU A 186 -7.03 23.16 15.63
C GLU A 186 -5.98 22.91 14.55
N LYS A 187 -6.07 23.65 13.45
CA LYS A 187 -5.01 23.74 12.45
C LYS A 187 -3.90 24.61 13.01
N ILE A 188 -2.75 24.00 13.29
CA ILE A 188 -1.58 24.65 13.91
C ILE A 188 -0.32 24.36 13.10
N SER A 189 0.71 25.20 13.24
CA SER A 189 2.01 24.90 12.64
C SER A 189 2.68 23.72 13.32
N VAL A 190 3.59 23.05 12.62
CA VAL A 190 4.37 21.95 13.20
C VAL A 190 5.22 22.42 14.39
N GLU A 191 5.76 23.64 14.36
CA GLU A 191 6.50 24.21 15.50
C GLU A 191 5.62 24.39 16.73
N GLU A 192 4.37 24.81 16.54
CA GLU A 192 3.42 24.93 17.65
C GLU A 192 3.04 23.56 18.21
N ALA A 193 2.82 22.56 17.35
CA ALA A 193 2.57 21.19 17.79
C ALA A 193 3.73 20.61 18.62
N ARG A 194 4.98 20.89 18.23
CA ARG A 194 6.18 20.55 19.02
C ARG A 194 6.18 21.24 20.38
N LYS A 195 5.89 22.54 20.45
CA LYS A 195 5.80 23.30 21.72
C LYS A 195 4.73 22.74 22.66
N ARG A 196 3.62 22.24 22.11
CA ARG A 196 2.55 21.57 22.86
C ARG A 196 2.93 20.14 23.30
N GLY A 197 4.10 19.64 22.88
CA GLY A 197 4.58 18.30 23.20
C GLY A 197 3.78 17.19 22.52
N PHE A 198 3.18 17.47 21.35
CA PHE A 198 2.48 16.47 20.53
C PHE A 198 3.46 15.56 19.78
N MET A 199 4.62 16.11 19.40
CA MET A 199 5.70 15.37 18.75
C MET A 199 7.07 15.85 19.27
N ASN A 200 8.09 15.01 19.11
CA ASN A 200 9.46 15.34 19.45
C ASN A 200 10.06 16.35 18.44
N GLU A 201 11.13 17.04 18.84
CA GLU A 201 11.92 17.90 17.94
C GLU A 201 12.57 17.13 16.79
N GLU A 202 12.95 15.87 17.03
CA GLU A 202 13.59 15.01 16.02
C GLU A 202 12.62 14.55 14.92
N MET A 203 11.31 14.60 15.15
CA MET A 203 10.32 14.16 14.17
C MET A 203 10.19 15.19 13.04
N HIS A 204 10.31 14.70 11.80
CA HIS A 204 10.03 15.46 10.59
C HIS A 204 8.72 14.95 9.96
N PRO A 205 7.56 15.57 10.29
CA PRO A 205 6.28 15.08 9.84
C PRO A 205 6.05 15.32 8.34
N VAL A 206 5.70 14.25 7.64
CA VAL A 206 5.41 14.26 6.21
C VAL A 206 4.12 13.51 5.89
N ALA A 207 3.54 13.78 4.73
CA ALA A 207 2.58 12.90 4.10
C ALA A 207 3.25 12.15 2.94
N GLU A 208 3.15 10.82 2.98
CA GLU A 208 3.65 9.94 1.94
C GLU A 208 2.52 9.58 0.98
N VAL A 209 2.62 9.96 -0.30
CA VAL A 209 1.60 9.66 -1.31
C VAL A 209 1.96 8.38 -2.04
N ARG A 210 1.07 7.38 -2.03
CA ARG A 210 1.33 6.03 -2.55
C ARG A 210 0.33 5.65 -3.64
N ALA A 211 0.77 4.78 -4.54
CA ALA A 211 -0.03 4.24 -5.62
C ALA A 211 -0.04 2.71 -5.63
N PHE A 212 -1.21 2.14 -5.91
CA PHE A 212 -1.47 0.70 -5.88
C PHE A 212 -2.23 0.26 -7.13
N GLY A 213 -2.13 -1.03 -7.46
CA GLY A 213 -3.10 -1.68 -8.37
C GLY A 213 -4.46 -1.76 -7.68
N THR A 214 -4.50 -2.46 -6.54
CA THR A 214 -5.53 -2.29 -5.52
C THR A 214 -4.87 -2.10 -4.16
N LYS A 215 -5.48 -1.27 -3.30
CA LYS A 215 -5.07 -1.13 -1.90
C LYS A 215 -5.75 -2.11 -0.96
N GLU A 216 -6.70 -2.90 -1.45
CA GLU A 216 -7.41 -3.88 -0.64
C GLU A 216 -6.45 -4.97 -0.17
N ARG A 217 -6.42 -5.25 1.14
CA ARG A 217 -5.52 -6.20 1.78
C ARG A 217 -6.26 -7.44 2.24
N ILE A 218 -5.53 -8.54 2.46
CA ILE A 218 -6.14 -9.81 2.95
C ILE A 218 -6.88 -9.54 4.27
N ALA A 219 -6.26 -8.83 5.21
CA ALA A 219 -6.86 -8.50 6.51
C ALA A 219 -8.14 -7.66 6.42
N TYR A 220 -8.40 -6.97 5.30
CA TYR A 220 -9.61 -6.14 5.16
C TYR A 220 -10.85 -6.97 4.87
N LEU A 221 -10.69 -8.25 4.53
CA LEU A 221 -11.80 -9.17 4.37
C LEU A 221 -12.46 -9.44 5.71
N ASP A 222 -11.70 -9.58 6.81
CA ASP A 222 -12.21 -9.86 8.16
C ASP A 222 -13.24 -8.82 8.65
N ASN A 223 -13.14 -7.58 8.16
CA ASN A 223 -13.98 -6.46 8.57
C ASN A 223 -15.20 -6.22 7.65
N ARG A 224 -15.47 -7.13 6.71
CA ARG A 224 -16.53 -7.00 5.69
C ARG A 224 -17.57 -8.11 5.84
N ASP A 225 -18.81 -7.80 5.45
CA ASP A 225 -19.80 -8.84 5.20
C ASP A 225 -19.43 -9.68 3.97
N SER A 226 -20.02 -10.87 3.86
CA SER A 226 -19.70 -11.82 2.77
C SER A 226 -19.92 -11.22 1.36
N GLU A 227 -20.92 -10.36 1.18
CA GLU A 227 -21.20 -9.74 -0.12
C GLU A 227 -20.09 -8.73 -0.50
N ASP A 228 -19.63 -7.92 0.45
CA ASP A 228 -18.56 -6.96 0.24
C ASP A 228 -17.18 -7.64 0.16
N GLN A 229 -16.97 -8.78 0.81
CA GLN A 229 -15.79 -9.63 0.61
C GLN A 229 -15.74 -10.19 -0.83
N GLU A 230 -16.84 -10.76 -1.33
CA GLU A 230 -16.93 -11.28 -2.71
C GLU A 230 -16.63 -10.19 -3.74
N LYS A 231 -17.18 -8.97 -3.55
CA LYS A 231 -16.91 -7.83 -4.44
C LYS A 231 -15.44 -7.41 -4.42
N ALA A 232 -14.79 -7.38 -3.26
CA ALA A 232 -13.37 -7.01 -3.15
C ALA A 232 -12.46 -8.02 -3.87
N ILE A 233 -12.77 -9.30 -3.74
CA ILE A 233 -12.04 -10.38 -4.42
C ILE A 233 -12.30 -10.34 -5.93
N ASP A 234 -13.55 -10.14 -6.37
CA ASP A 234 -13.88 -10.00 -7.80
C ASP A 234 -13.17 -8.80 -8.43
N ASP A 235 -13.13 -7.67 -7.72
CA ASP A 235 -12.39 -6.47 -8.13
C ASP A 235 -10.91 -6.77 -8.38
N ALA A 236 -10.23 -7.38 -7.40
CA ALA A 236 -8.82 -7.75 -7.51
C ALA A 236 -8.58 -8.74 -8.65
N ARG A 237 -9.42 -9.78 -8.78
CA ARG A 237 -9.37 -10.77 -9.87
C ARG A 237 -9.50 -10.12 -11.25
N ARG A 238 -10.42 -9.15 -11.40
CA ARG A 238 -10.60 -8.38 -12.65
C ARG A 238 -9.40 -7.48 -12.96
N ILE A 239 -8.78 -6.86 -11.97
CA ILE A 239 -7.54 -6.08 -12.17
C ILE A 239 -6.42 -7.00 -12.65
N VAL A 240 -6.20 -8.11 -11.95
CA VAL A 240 -5.13 -9.08 -12.26
C VAL A 240 -5.32 -9.69 -13.65
N SER A 241 -6.52 -10.15 -13.98
CA SER A 241 -6.80 -10.71 -15.33
C SER A 241 -6.49 -9.70 -16.44
N ALA A 242 -6.87 -8.44 -16.27
CA ALA A 242 -6.58 -7.41 -17.25
C ALA A 242 -5.08 -7.10 -17.37
N GLU A 243 -4.33 -7.10 -16.26
CA GLU A 243 -2.85 -7.00 -16.27
C GLU A 243 -2.21 -8.18 -17.02
N LEU A 244 -2.73 -9.39 -16.84
CA LEU A 244 -2.27 -10.61 -17.51
C LEU A 244 -2.76 -10.72 -18.97
N GLY A 245 -3.56 -9.77 -19.44
CA GLY A 245 -4.15 -9.79 -20.78
C GLY A 245 -5.16 -10.93 -20.98
N LYS A 246 -5.75 -11.43 -19.89
CA LYS A 246 -6.81 -12.45 -19.88
C LYS A 246 -8.17 -11.79 -19.92
N ASP A 247 -9.16 -12.52 -20.46
CA ASP A 247 -10.55 -12.10 -20.37
C ASP A 247 -11.02 -12.23 -18.91
N PRO A 248 -11.49 -11.14 -18.26
CA PRO A 248 -11.95 -11.20 -16.87
C PRO A 248 -13.08 -12.20 -16.65
N ASP A 249 -13.91 -12.49 -17.65
CA ASP A 249 -15.02 -13.43 -17.47
C ASP A 249 -14.56 -14.90 -17.63
N GLN A 250 -13.33 -15.13 -18.09
CA GLN A 250 -12.71 -16.45 -18.22
C GLN A 250 -11.62 -16.74 -17.17
N PHE A 251 -11.20 -15.74 -16.40
CA PHE A 251 -10.18 -15.90 -15.36
C PHE A 251 -10.81 -16.32 -14.04
N SER A 252 -10.96 -17.62 -13.81
CA SER A 252 -11.71 -18.15 -12.66
C SER A 252 -11.07 -17.79 -11.31
N SER A 253 -11.81 -17.99 -10.21
CA SER A 253 -11.24 -17.87 -8.85
C SER A 253 -10.09 -18.88 -8.63
N GLU A 254 -10.13 -20.03 -9.28
CA GLU A 254 -9.04 -21.01 -9.25
C GLU A 254 -7.79 -20.47 -9.96
N ASP A 255 -7.95 -19.87 -11.15
CA ASP A 255 -6.85 -19.26 -11.89
C ASP A 255 -6.22 -18.11 -11.09
N TYR A 256 -7.05 -17.31 -10.44
CA TYR A 256 -6.61 -16.23 -9.56
C TYR A 256 -5.83 -16.75 -8.36
N LEU A 257 -6.35 -17.76 -7.64
CA LEU A 257 -5.67 -18.32 -6.48
C LEU A 257 -4.33 -18.98 -6.88
N ARG A 258 -4.32 -19.72 -8.00
CA ARG A 258 -3.09 -20.31 -8.56
C ARG A 258 -2.05 -19.22 -8.85
N TRP A 259 -2.46 -18.16 -9.56
CA TRP A 259 -1.60 -17.01 -9.84
C TRP A 259 -1.09 -16.35 -8.56
N PHE A 260 -1.96 -16.14 -7.58
CA PHE A 260 -1.62 -15.48 -6.32
C PHE A 260 -0.59 -16.31 -5.53
N SER A 261 -0.82 -17.62 -5.39
CA SER A 261 0.10 -18.54 -4.71
C SER A 261 1.48 -18.56 -5.34
N GLU A 262 1.56 -18.73 -6.66
CA GLU A 262 2.82 -18.75 -7.39
C GLU A 262 3.55 -17.39 -7.28
N THR A 263 2.80 -16.30 -7.45
CA THR A 263 3.33 -14.94 -7.39
C THR A 263 3.88 -14.62 -6.00
N LEU A 264 3.14 -14.93 -4.93
CA LEU A 264 3.61 -14.70 -3.56
C LEU A 264 4.88 -15.51 -3.26
N GLY A 265 4.92 -16.79 -3.65
CA GLY A 265 6.10 -17.66 -3.46
C GLY A 265 7.35 -17.10 -4.13
N GLN A 266 7.22 -16.69 -5.41
CA GLN A 266 8.32 -16.07 -6.15
C GLN A 266 8.79 -14.76 -5.52
N GLN A 267 7.87 -13.92 -5.04
CA GLN A 267 8.22 -12.63 -4.45
C GLN A 267 9.01 -12.78 -3.15
N VAL A 268 8.58 -13.67 -2.24
CA VAL A 268 9.29 -13.93 -0.98
C VAL A 268 10.68 -14.54 -1.25
N ALA A 269 10.80 -15.41 -2.25
CA ALA A 269 12.09 -15.93 -2.68
C ALA A 269 13.01 -14.82 -3.21
N LYS A 270 12.47 -13.85 -3.96
CA LYS A 270 13.22 -12.67 -4.44
C LYS A 270 13.67 -11.78 -3.29
N ILE A 271 12.85 -11.57 -2.26
CA ILE A 271 13.25 -10.83 -1.04
C ILE A 271 14.48 -11.51 -0.40
N ARG A 272 14.42 -12.84 -0.20
CA ARG A 272 15.58 -13.63 0.29
C ARG A 272 16.81 -13.48 -0.60
N LYS A 273 16.65 -13.56 -1.92
CA LYS A 273 17.76 -13.35 -2.88
C LYS A 273 18.35 -11.96 -2.81
N LEU A 274 17.58 -10.94 -2.44
CA LEU A 274 18.07 -9.58 -2.22
C LEU A 274 18.81 -9.40 -0.89
N LYS A 275 18.86 -10.45 -0.06
CA LYS A 275 19.42 -10.40 1.30
C LYS A 275 18.72 -9.36 2.17
N LEU A 276 17.41 -9.25 2.00
CA LEU A 276 16.53 -8.36 2.75
C LEU A 276 15.62 -9.18 3.65
N HIS A 277 15.21 -8.56 4.74
CA HIS A 277 14.19 -9.00 5.67
C HIS A 277 13.07 -7.97 5.67
N HIS A 278 11.83 -8.42 5.53
CA HIS A 278 10.68 -7.52 5.66
C HIS A 278 10.24 -7.38 7.12
N GLY A 279 10.21 -8.47 7.88
CA GLY A 279 9.85 -8.45 9.30
C GLY A 279 8.36 -8.49 9.60
N TYR A 280 7.50 -8.15 8.63
CA TYR A 280 6.06 -8.04 8.82
C TYR A 280 5.26 -8.45 7.58
N ILE A 281 5.63 -9.57 6.94
CA ILE A 281 4.80 -10.15 5.87
C ILE A 281 3.58 -10.85 6.49
N SER A 282 2.54 -10.08 6.77
CA SER A 282 1.27 -10.53 7.35
C SER A 282 0.08 -10.24 6.43
N THR A 283 -1.12 -10.67 6.82
CA THR A 283 -2.37 -10.38 6.09
C THR A 283 -2.64 -8.88 5.95
N HIS A 284 -2.13 -8.08 6.88
CA HIS A 284 -2.19 -6.63 6.82
C HIS A 284 -1.23 -6.05 5.81
N ASN A 285 -0.20 -6.75 5.29
CA ASN A 285 0.82 -6.17 4.41
C ASN A 285 0.89 -6.85 3.03
N ILE A 286 -0.16 -7.60 2.68
CA ILE A 286 -0.34 -8.20 1.35
C ILE A 286 -1.66 -7.73 0.76
N THR A 287 -1.61 -7.08 -0.41
CA THR A 287 -2.82 -6.70 -1.15
C THR A 287 -3.45 -7.88 -1.87
N LEU A 288 -4.73 -7.77 -2.24
CA LEU A 288 -5.43 -8.78 -3.03
C LEU A 288 -4.85 -8.90 -4.45
N ASP A 289 -4.17 -7.90 -5.00
CA ASP A 289 -3.36 -8.08 -6.23
C ASP A 289 -1.90 -8.49 -5.96
N CYS A 290 -1.69 -9.18 -4.84
CA CYS A 290 -0.44 -9.83 -4.43
C CYS A 290 0.76 -8.88 -4.35
N ARG A 291 0.56 -7.63 -3.90
CA ARG A 291 1.65 -6.69 -3.61
C ARG A 291 2.07 -6.82 -2.16
N ILE A 292 3.37 -6.88 -1.92
CA ILE A 292 3.96 -6.77 -0.58
C ILE A 292 4.17 -5.28 -0.28
N VAL A 293 3.56 -4.77 0.78
CA VAL A 293 3.50 -3.33 1.10
C VAL A 293 3.99 -3.06 2.53
N ASP A 294 4.11 -1.79 2.90
CA ASP A 294 4.61 -1.33 4.22
C ASP A 294 6.09 -1.65 4.45
N LEU A 295 6.95 -0.98 3.67
CA LEU A 295 8.37 -1.30 3.56
C LEU A 295 9.27 -0.44 4.47
N ASP A 296 8.69 0.32 5.41
CA ASP A 296 9.42 1.12 6.40
C ASP A 296 10.17 0.27 7.45
N SER A 297 9.78 -1.01 7.57
CA SER A 297 10.45 -2.03 8.39
C SER A 297 11.53 -2.83 7.64
N VAL A 298 11.58 -2.75 6.30
CA VAL A 298 12.51 -3.55 5.50
C VAL A 298 13.95 -3.16 5.80
N THR A 299 14.78 -4.17 6.05
CA THR A 299 16.19 -4.00 6.41
C THR A 299 17.08 -5.06 5.76
N PRO A 300 18.37 -4.77 5.49
CA PRO A 300 19.34 -5.79 5.13
C PRO A 300 19.49 -6.82 6.25
N VAL A 301 19.52 -8.10 5.88
CA VAL A 301 19.62 -9.22 6.84
C VAL A 301 20.87 -9.09 7.72
N LYS A 302 21.98 -8.63 7.14
CA LYS A 302 23.23 -8.42 7.88
C LYS A 302 23.09 -7.36 8.98
N GLU A 303 22.32 -6.30 8.72
CA GLU A 303 22.09 -5.24 9.70
C GLU A 303 21.18 -5.75 10.81
N PHE A 304 20.08 -6.43 10.46
CA PHE A 304 19.19 -7.04 11.44
C PHE A 304 19.90 -8.05 12.35
N LEU A 305 20.78 -8.89 11.80
CA LEU A 305 21.55 -9.86 12.57
C LEU A 305 22.55 -9.22 13.53
N ALA A 306 23.06 -8.03 13.23
CA ALA A 306 23.96 -7.31 14.13
C ALA A 306 23.25 -6.92 15.43
N ASP A 307 21.93 -6.68 15.37
CA ASP A 307 21.10 -6.36 16.52
C ASP A 307 20.43 -7.62 17.15
N ASN A 308 20.55 -8.78 16.51
CA ASN A 308 19.88 -10.04 16.88
C ASN A 308 20.84 -11.24 16.82
N GLU A 309 21.89 -11.21 17.64
CA GLU A 309 23.03 -12.15 17.59
C GLU A 309 22.66 -13.65 17.74
N ASN A 310 21.47 -13.96 18.28
CA ASN A 310 20.99 -15.34 18.47
C ASN A 310 20.25 -15.93 17.27
N MET A 311 20.08 -15.16 16.19
CA MET A 311 19.36 -15.60 14.98
C MET A 311 20.34 -15.92 13.85
N THR A 312 19.93 -16.80 12.94
CA THR A 312 20.64 -17.07 11.68
C THR A 312 19.93 -16.41 10.51
N GLU A 313 20.61 -16.31 9.35
CA GLU A 313 19.94 -15.87 8.12
C GLU A 313 18.72 -16.73 7.78
N ASP A 314 18.81 -18.05 8.02
CA ASP A 314 17.73 -18.98 7.71
C ASP A 314 16.54 -18.80 8.65
N ASP A 315 16.74 -18.42 9.92
CA ASP A 315 15.65 -18.07 10.84
C ASP A 315 14.87 -16.86 10.33
N ILE A 316 15.58 -15.83 9.87
CA ILE A 316 14.99 -14.59 9.34
C ILE A 316 14.21 -14.88 8.05
N TYR A 317 14.78 -15.64 7.13
CA TYR A 317 14.07 -16.03 5.91
C TYR A 317 12.87 -16.93 6.19
N SER A 318 12.95 -17.76 7.23
CA SER A 318 11.84 -18.58 7.67
C SER A 318 10.68 -17.72 8.18
N GLN A 319 10.95 -16.64 8.92
CA GLN A 319 9.91 -15.72 9.38
C GLN A 319 9.13 -15.10 8.21
N ASP A 320 9.81 -14.52 7.22
CA ASP A 320 9.15 -13.93 6.06
C ASP A 320 8.39 -15.00 5.23
N TYR A 321 8.96 -16.21 5.12
CA TYR A 321 8.30 -17.34 4.45
C TYR A 321 7.02 -17.79 5.17
N PHE A 322 7.08 -17.98 6.49
CA PHE A 322 5.94 -18.44 7.29
C PHE A 322 4.86 -17.36 7.38
N GLY A 323 5.23 -16.09 7.54
CA GLY A 323 4.27 -14.98 7.50
C GLY A 323 3.49 -14.94 6.19
N ALA A 324 4.19 -15.05 5.05
CA ALA A 324 3.55 -15.12 3.74
C ALA A 324 2.66 -16.36 3.59
N LYS A 325 3.14 -17.54 4.03
CA LYS A 325 2.37 -18.79 3.98
C LYS A 325 1.09 -18.69 4.80
N THR A 326 1.17 -18.19 6.02
CA THR A 326 -0.01 -18.01 6.90
C THR A 326 -0.99 -17.00 6.31
N SER A 327 -0.48 -15.93 5.70
CA SER A 327 -1.35 -14.95 5.03
C SER A 327 -2.08 -15.54 3.83
N LEU A 328 -1.43 -16.39 3.04
CA LEU A 328 -2.05 -17.12 1.95
C LEU A 328 -3.13 -18.10 2.48
N ASP A 329 -2.83 -18.80 3.58
CA ASP A 329 -3.76 -19.72 4.23
C ASP A 329 -5.06 -19.00 4.67
N HIS A 330 -4.94 -17.79 5.21
CA HIS A 330 -6.08 -16.94 5.55
C HIS A 330 -6.91 -16.57 4.30
N LEU A 331 -6.28 -16.09 3.23
CA LEU A 331 -6.99 -15.76 1.98
C LEU A 331 -7.73 -16.97 1.40
N VAL A 332 -7.12 -18.15 1.48
CA VAL A 332 -7.75 -19.40 1.05
C VAL A 332 -8.97 -19.71 1.91
N SER A 333 -8.87 -19.57 3.22
CA SER A 333 -9.99 -19.76 4.15
C SER A 333 -11.16 -18.85 3.79
N ASP A 334 -10.90 -17.56 3.55
CA ASP A 334 -11.93 -16.59 3.16
C ASP A 334 -12.60 -16.99 1.84
N LEU A 335 -11.80 -17.34 0.81
CA LEU A 335 -12.33 -17.81 -0.47
C LEU A 335 -13.16 -19.10 -0.35
N ASN A 336 -12.81 -19.98 0.59
CA ASN A 336 -13.55 -21.21 0.85
C ASN A 336 -14.91 -20.93 1.48
N LEU A 337 -14.98 -19.97 2.42
CA LEU A 337 -16.24 -19.56 3.05
C LEU A 337 -17.21 -18.92 2.06
N LEU A 338 -16.70 -18.19 1.06
CA LEU A 338 -17.53 -17.47 0.08
C LEU A 338 -18.04 -18.37 -1.04
N SER A 339 -17.34 -19.46 -1.38
CA SER A 339 -17.76 -20.28 -2.51
C SER A 339 -18.95 -21.19 -2.17
N THR A 340 -19.98 -21.16 -3.00
CA THR A 340 -21.08 -22.13 -2.97
C THR A 340 -20.89 -23.34 -3.91
N LYS A 341 -19.83 -23.39 -4.75
CA LYS A 341 -19.61 -24.49 -5.72
C LYS A 341 -18.12 -24.85 -6.00
N SER A 342 -17.83 -26.15 -5.81
CA SER A 342 -16.77 -27.02 -6.40
C SER A 342 -15.30 -26.98 -5.92
N SER A 343 -14.81 -28.20 -5.70
CA SER A 343 -13.51 -28.78 -5.29
C SER A 343 -12.73 -28.11 -4.15
N ALA A 344 -13.10 -28.46 -2.91
CA ALA A 344 -12.36 -28.08 -1.69
C ALA A 344 -10.87 -28.49 -1.73
N ASP A 345 -10.51 -29.56 -2.43
CA ASP A 345 -9.16 -30.13 -2.43
C ASP A 345 -8.08 -29.25 -3.09
N PHE A 346 -8.41 -28.50 -4.16
CA PHE A 346 -7.43 -27.62 -4.81
C PHE A 346 -7.12 -26.37 -3.98
N ARG A 347 -8.08 -25.90 -3.21
CA ARG A 347 -8.03 -24.54 -2.66
C ARG A 347 -7.07 -24.40 -1.49
N GLU A 348 -7.00 -25.39 -0.61
CA GLU A 348 -6.10 -25.34 0.55
C GLU A 348 -4.75 -25.99 0.29
N LYS A 349 -4.74 -27.30 0.03
CA LYS A 349 -3.48 -28.03 -0.16
C LYS A 349 -2.77 -27.62 -1.45
N GLY A 350 -3.52 -27.45 -2.54
CA GLY A 350 -2.96 -27.04 -3.83
C GLY A 350 -2.31 -25.65 -3.78
N ALA A 351 -2.96 -24.67 -3.15
CA ALA A 351 -2.45 -23.30 -3.06
C ALA A 351 -1.14 -23.20 -2.27
N LEU A 352 -1.04 -23.88 -1.12
CA LEU A 352 0.16 -23.85 -0.29
C LEU A 352 1.32 -24.65 -0.91
N GLU A 353 1.04 -25.76 -1.59
CA GLU A 353 2.03 -26.52 -2.35
C GLU A 353 2.57 -25.72 -3.54
N LEU A 354 1.70 -25.01 -4.27
CA LEU A 354 2.11 -24.12 -5.36
C LEU A 354 2.99 -22.98 -4.86
N PHE A 355 2.62 -22.34 -3.74
CA PHE A 355 3.44 -21.33 -3.10
C PHE A 355 4.85 -21.84 -2.77
N LYS A 356 4.92 -22.99 -2.08
CA LYS A 356 6.20 -23.62 -1.70
C LYS A 356 7.04 -23.94 -2.93
N LYS A 357 6.43 -24.57 -3.94
CA LYS A 357 7.10 -24.94 -5.19
C LYS A 357 7.65 -23.70 -5.89
N ALA A 358 6.83 -22.66 -6.05
CA ALA A 358 7.23 -21.42 -6.70
C ALA A 358 8.36 -20.69 -5.95
N TYR A 359 8.33 -20.71 -4.61
CA TYR A 359 9.41 -20.20 -3.77
C TYR A 359 10.73 -20.98 -4.01
N GLU A 360 10.69 -22.31 -3.93
CA GLU A 360 11.87 -23.16 -4.11
C GLU A 360 12.45 -23.09 -5.54
N GLU A 361 11.58 -23.06 -6.56
CA GLU A 361 11.98 -22.90 -7.95
C GLU A 361 12.62 -21.54 -8.18
N GLU A 362 12.01 -20.47 -7.67
CA GLU A 362 12.58 -19.15 -7.76
C GLU A 362 13.95 -19.13 -7.06
N LEU A 363 14.15 -19.66 -5.86
CA LEU A 363 15.49 -19.71 -5.25
C LEU A 363 16.56 -20.39 -6.11
N LYS A 364 16.19 -21.38 -6.94
CA LYS A 364 17.10 -22.07 -7.87
C LYS A 364 17.41 -21.24 -9.13
N THR A 365 16.55 -20.28 -9.50
CA THR A 365 16.83 -19.44 -10.68
C THR A 365 18.02 -18.53 -10.41
N LYS A 366 19.05 -18.60 -11.26
CA LYS A 366 20.17 -17.66 -11.20
C LYS A 366 19.61 -16.25 -11.41
N ARG A 367 20.11 -15.27 -10.64
CA ARG A 367 19.79 -13.85 -10.86
C ARG A 367 19.92 -13.56 -12.35
N SER A 368 18.81 -13.29 -13.03
CA SER A 368 18.86 -12.70 -14.36
C SER A 368 19.47 -11.33 -14.19
N GLY A 369 20.78 -11.24 -14.37
CA GLY A 369 21.45 -9.96 -14.53
C GLY A 369 20.83 -9.33 -15.77
N ALA A 370 19.88 -8.42 -15.56
CA ALA A 370 19.45 -7.50 -16.61
C ALA A 370 20.70 -6.73 -17.03
N LYS A 371 21.38 -7.22 -18.07
CA LYS A 371 22.33 -6.42 -18.82
C LYS A 371 21.50 -5.32 -19.48
N SER A 372 21.31 -4.20 -18.79
CA SER A 372 21.01 -2.96 -19.47
C SER A 372 22.21 -2.69 -20.39
N LYS A 373 22.03 -2.95 -21.68
CA LYS A 373 22.95 -2.40 -22.67
C LYS A 373 22.93 -0.88 -22.48
N PRO A 374 24.08 -0.20 -22.34
CA PRO A 374 24.11 1.24 -22.41
C PRO A 374 23.54 1.61 -23.79
N ARG A 375 22.45 2.38 -23.82
CA ARG A 375 22.08 3.07 -25.06
C ARG A 375 23.20 4.05 -25.35
N GLU A 376 23.94 3.78 -26.42
CA GLU A 376 24.88 4.73 -27.00
C GLU A 376 24.18 6.08 -27.14
N ALA A 377 24.78 7.09 -26.52
CA ALA A 377 24.45 8.48 -26.81
C ALA A 377 24.78 8.72 -28.28
N GLN A 378 23.76 8.79 -29.13
CA GLN A 378 23.90 9.38 -30.45
C GLN A 378 24.16 10.87 -30.26
N LYS A 379 25.45 11.21 -30.30
CA LYS A 379 25.92 12.50 -30.81
C LYS A 379 25.64 12.55 -32.30
N ALA A 380 24.96 13.61 -32.73
CA ALA A 380 24.97 14.30 -34.03
C ALA A 380 23.58 14.91 -34.23
N ALA A 381 23.38 16.17 -34.59
CA ALA A 381 24.23 17.31 -34.86
C ALA A 381 23.42 18.58 -34.57
#